data_AF-A0AAU5YDZ9-F1
#
_entry.id   AF-A0AAU5YDZ9-F1
#
_cell.length_a   1.000
_cell.length_b   1.000
_cell.length_c   1.000
_cell.angle_alpha   90.00
_cell.angle_beta   90.00
_cell.angle_gamma   90.00
#
_symmetry.space_group_name_H-M   'P 1'
#
loop_
_entity.id
_entity.type
_entity.pdbx_description
1 polymer ?
#
loop_
_entity_poly.entity_id
_entity_poly.type
_entity_poly.pdbx_seq_one_letter_code
_entity_poly.pdbx_strand_id
1 'polypeptide(L)'
;MAYDLGDVVQLTVTVIDASDDPADAGNMTLTIGLPDDTTVTVDPVASDTPGVYVHGYATVQAGRHTVRWLATGANAMAHTDVFDVREQLPVAIVSLARAKTQLEIPASDTSKDEELRGFVSGATLAVERHLGFIVARRTFTERCTPDRYGDVLLSNVPVVSLVTVQTPDASQSWDTDDLQADPATGQVEVLAGPALRAGVDFTYRAGLAIVPEDYQLATLIIIEHLWETKRGAMGVSLGGDNEPWMPGRGFAIPRRALELLDSNLPGVA
;
A
#
# COMPACT_ATOMS: atom_id res chain seq x y z
N MET A 1 4.85 11.40 -2.93
CA MET A 1 3.68 11.77 -2.10
C MET A 1 2.53 10.87 -2.52
N ALA A 2 1.69 10.42 -1.60
CA ALA A 2 0.57 9.55 -1.92
C ALA A 2 -0.74 10.32 -1.88
N TYR A 3 -1.63 10.05 -2.84
CA TYR A 3 -2.92 10.70 -3.03
C TYR A 3 -4.05 9.70 -2.82
N ASP A 4 -5.27 10.18 -2.54
CA ASP A 4 -6.42 9.29 -2.47
C ASP A 4 -7.08 9.14 -3.84
N LEU A 5 -7.64 7.94 -4.11
CA LEU A 5 -8.35 7.69 -5.35
C LEU A 5 -9.53 8.67 -5.53
N GLY A 6 -9.54 9.37 -6.66
CA GLY A 6 -10.50 10.42 -6.97
C GLY A 6 -9.97 11.84 -6.76
N ASP A 7 -8.81 12.00 -6.09
CA ASP A 7 -8.15 13.29 -5.96
C ASP A 7 -7.55 13.75 -7.30
N VAL A 8 -7.41 15.07 -7.43
CA VAL A 8 -6.68 15.70 -8.54
C VAL A 8 -5.24 15.94 -8.13
N VAL A 9 -4.32 15.23 -8.76
CA VAL A 9 -2.88 15.41 -8.60
C VAL A 9 -2.43 16.59 -9.45
N GLN A 10 -1.89 17.63 -8.81
CA GLN A 10 -1.29 18.76 -9.51
C GLN A 10 0.15 18.40 -9.87
N LEU A 11 0.37 18.15 -11.17
CA LEU A 11 1.69 17.90 -11.73
C LEU A 11 2.25 19.21 -12.27
N THR A 12 3.45 19.59 -11.82
CA THR A 12 4.08 20.84 -12.21
C THR A 12 5.52 20.60 -12.65
N VAL A 13 5.96 21.27 -13.71
CA VAL A 13 7.36 21.34 -14.11
C VAL A 13 7.73 22.76 -14.51
N THR A 14 8.95 23.18 -14.16
CA THR A 14 9.51 24.48 -14.56
C THR A 14 10.65 24.27 -15.54
N VAL A 15 10.54 24.88 -16.72
CA VAL A 15 11.54 24.97 -17.77
C VAL A 15 12.29 26.29 -17.62
N ILE A 16 13.61 26.20 -17.67
CA ILE A 16 14.53 27.34 -17.59
C ILE A 16 15.34 27.46 -18.88
N ASP A 17 15.74 28.68 -19.23
CA ASP A 17 16.63 28.94 -20.35
C ASP A 17 18.12 28.82 -19.96
N ALA A 18 19.01 29.17 -20.89
CA ALA A 18 20.46 29.12 -20.67
C ALA A 18 20.99 30.20 -19.70
N SER A 19 20.14 31.13 -19.27
CA SER A 19 20.44 32.19 -18.30
C SER A 19 19.82 31.91 -16.92
N ASP A 20 19.30 30.69 -16.70
CA ASP A 20 18.59 30.24 -15.50
C ASP A 20 17.26 30.99 -15.24
N ASP A 21 16.69 31.65 -16.25
CA ASP A 21 15.39 32.32 -16.16
C ASP A 21 14.25 31.40 -16.65
N PRO A 22 13.05 31.42 -16.02
CA PRO A 22 11.90 30.66 -16.49
C PRO A 22 11.47 31.08 -17.90
N ALA A 23 11.46 30.12 -18.83
CA ALA A 23 11.13 30.37 -20.23
C ALA A 23 10.38 29.19 -20.85
N ASP A 24 9.43 29.50 -21.73
CA ASP A 24 8.61 28.48 -22.37
C ASP A 24 9.44 27.57 -23.30
N ALA A 25 9.08 26.29 -23.30
CA ALA A 25 9.55 25.33 -24.27
C ALA A 25 8.85 25.51 -25.63
N GLY A 26 9.48 25.02 -26.71
CA GLY A 26 8.85 25.02 -28.03
C GLY A 26 7.57 24.17 -28.11
N ASN A 27 7.60 22.98 -27.51
CA ASN A 27 6.43 22.16 -27.23
C ASN A 27 6.65 21.41 -25.90
N MET A 28 5.58 21.17 -25.15
CA MET A 28 5.60 20.37 -23.92
C MET A 28 4.61 19.22 -24.02
N THR A 29 5.10 17.99 -23.85
CA THR A 29 4.29 16.79 -23.77
C THR A 29 4.39 16.18 -22.38
N LEU A 30 3.25 15.80 -21.81
CA LEU A 30 3.15 15.06 -20.55
C LEU A 30 2.67 13.64 -20.82
N THR A 31 3.40 12.65 -20.34
CA THR A 31 2.99 11.24 -20.34
C THR A 31 2.88 10.75 -18.90
N ILE A 32 1.72 10.22 -18.55
CA ILE A 32 1.44 9.59 -17.26
C ILE A 32 1.31 8.09 -17.52
N GLY A 33 2.21 7.28 -16.97
CA GLY A 33 2.07 5.83 -16.95
C GLY A 33 1.17 5.40 -15.80
N LEU A 34 0.17 4.58 -16.11
CA LEU A 34 -0.80 4.03 -15.17
C LEU A 34 -0.28 2.72 -14.55
N PRO A 35 -0.83 2.29 -13.40
CA PRO A 35 -0.45 1.04 -12.73
C PRO A 35 -0.65 -0.25 -13.57
N ASP A 36 -1.49 -0.18 -14.61
CA ASP A 36 -1.77 -1.28 -15.55
C ASP A 36 -0.87 -1.25 -16.80
N ASP A 37 0.25 -0.52 -16.74
CA ASP A 37 1.20 -0.26 -17.84
C ASP A 37 0.62 0.49 -19.05
N THR A 38 -0.65 0.95 -18.98
CA THR A 38 -1.20 1.86 -19.98
C THR A 38 -0.72 3.30 -19.74
N THR A 39 -0.98 4.21 -20.68
CA THR A 39 -0.53 5.60 -20.57
C THR A 39 -1.62 6.59 -20.93
N VAL A 40 -1.60 7.74 -20.24
CA VAL A 40 -2.36 8.94 -20.58
C VAL A 40 -1.35 9.96 -21.09
N THR A 41 -1.55 10.46 -22.31
CA THR A 41 -0.67 11.47 -22.92
C THR A 41 -1.45 12.77 -23.13
N VAL A 42 -0.84 13.89 -22.74
CA VAL A 42 -1.34 15.25 -22.96
C VAL A 42 -0.32 15.99 -23.80
N ASP A 43 -0.73 16.39 -25.01
CA ASP A 43 0.10 17.11 -25.97
C ASP A 43 -0.77 18.05 -26.82
N PRO A 44 -0.50 19.36 -26.87
CA PRO A 44 0.48 20.09 -26.06
C PRO A 44 -0.04 20.40 -24.64
N VAL A 45 0.87 20.53 -23.67
CA VAL A 45 0.58 21.19 -22.38
C VAL A 45 0.90 22.67 -22.51
N ALA A 46 -0.07 23.54 -22.26
CA ALA A 46 0.13 24.99 -22.25
C ALA A 46 0.88 25.43 -20.98
N SER A 47 1.72 26.47 -21.09
CA SER A 47 2.31 27.12 -19.93
C SER A 47 1.25 27.93 -19.18
N ASP A 48 1.30 27.89 -17.85
CA ASP A 48 0.42 28.67 -16.96
C ASP A 48 1.02 30.07 -16.73
N THR A 49 2.32 30.09 -16.46
CA THR A 49 3.18 31.28 -16.48
C THR A 49 4.44 30.95 -17.27
N PRO A 50 5.21 31.95 -17.76
CA PRO A 50 6.42 31.66 -18.54
C PRO A 50 7.32 30.61 -17.88
N GLY A 51 7.60 29.54 -18.61
CA GLY A 51 8.40 28.40 -18.17
C GLY A 51 7.72 27.43 -17.19
N VAL A 52 6.54 27.72 -16.67
CA VAL A 52 5.84 26.84 -15.71
C VAL A 52 4.67 26.15 -16.38
N TYR A 53 4.72 24.82 -16.39
CA TYR A 53 3.68 23.96 -16.93
C TYR A 53 2.98 23.24 -15.78
N VAL A 54 1.64 23.29 -15.78
CA VAL A 54 0.80 22.66 -14.75
C VAL A 54 -0.25 21.78 -15.43
N HIS A 55 -0.45 20.58 -14.89
CA HIS A 55 -1.53 19.69 -15.31
C HIS A 55 -2.18 19.01 -14.10
N GLY A 56 -3.49 19.17 -13.96
CA GLY A 56 -4.29 18.45 -12.97
C GLY A 56 -4.75 17.10 -13.50
N TYR A 57 -4.23 16.01 -12.95
CA TYR A 57 -4.66 14.65 -13.29
C TYR A 57 -5.65 14.12 -12.24
N ALA A 58 -6.90 13.86 -12.65
CA ALA A 58 -7.89 13.21 -11.79
C ALA A 58 -7.62 11.71 -11.71
N THR A 59 -7.31 11.22 -10.50
CA THR A 59 -6.92 9.84 -10.29
C THR A 59 -8.11 8.88 -10.40
N VAL A 60 -8.00 7.89 -11.28
CA VAL A 60 -9.07 6.90 -11.55
C VAL A 60 -8.65 5.46 -11.21
N GLN A 61 -7.36 5.22 -11.02
CA GLN A 61 -6.81 3.92 -10.63
C GLN A 61 -5.95 4.08 -9.38
N ALA A 62 -6.02 3.11 -8.47
CA ALA A 62 -5.10 3.02 -7.34
C ALA A 62 -3.80 2.31 -7.78
N GLY A 63 -2.68 2.69 -7.17
CA GLY A 63 -1.36 2.15 -7.47
C GLY A 63 -0.34 3.21 -7.86
N ARG A 64 0.84 2.75 -8.26
CA ARG A 64 1.96 3.62 -8.61
C ARG A 64 1.82 4.15 -10.04
N HIS A 65 1.87 5.46 -10.17
CA HIS A 65 1.89 6.17 -11.43
C HIS A 65 3.30 6.69 -11.71
N THR A 66 3.66 6.75 -12.98
CA THR A 66 4.89 7.38 -13.45
C THR A 66 4.56 8.61 -14.26
N VAL A 67 5.39 9.64 -14.18
CA VAL A 67 5.18 10.92 -14.86
C VAL A 67 6.42 11.22 -15.67
N ARG A 68 6.22 11.65 -16.91
CA ARG A 68 7.28 12.13 -17.79
C ARG A 68 6.83 13.41 -18.49
N TRP A 69 7.54 14.48 -18.21
CA TRP A 69 7.51 15.73 -18.96
C TRP A 69 8.59 15.71 -20.03
N LEU A 70 8.24 16.09 -21.25
CA LEU A 70 9.15 16.18 -22.37
C LEU A 70 8.95 17.52 -23.10
N ALA A 71 9.87 18.44 -22.87
CA ALA A 71 10.01 19.68 -23.62
C ALA A 71 10.88 19.47 -24.86
N THR A 72 10.40 19.93 -26.01
CA THR A 72 11.12 19.90 -27.29
C THR A 72 11.19 21.28 -27.93
N GLY A 73 12.11 21.48 -28.88
CA GLY A 73 12.32 22.79 -29.52
C GLY A 73 13.17 23.72 -28.65
N ALA A 74 12.72 24.98 -28.48
CA ALA A 74 13.35 25.91 -27.55
C ALA A 74 13.30 25.35 -26.12
N ASN A 75 14.36 25.58 -25.33
CA ASN A 75 14.45 25.17 -23.92
C ASN A 75 14.09 23.69 -23.67
N ALA A 76 14.60 22.79 -24.53
CA ALA A 76 14.31 21.36 -24.47
C ALA A 76 14.80 20.72 -23.16
N MET A 77 13.98 19.85 -22.58
CA MET A 77 14.21 19.25 -21.26
C MET A 77 13.38 17.96 -21.12
N ALA A 78 13.83 17.05 -20.27
CA ALA A 78 13.01 15.92 -19.82
C ALA A 78 13.03 15.86 -18.30
N HIS A 79 11.87 15.65 -17.69
CA HIS A 79 11.73 15.46 -16.26
C HIS A 79 10.83 14.26 -15.98
N THR A 80 11.21 13.45 -15.00
CA THR A 80 10.44 12.26 -14.62
C THR A 80 10.17 12.27 -13.13
N ASP A 81 8.96 11.87 -12.74
CA ASP A 81 8.55 11.77 -11.34
C ASP A 81 7.63 10.55 -11.15
N VAL A 82 7.29 10.26 -9.90
CA VAL A 82 6.37 9.19 -9.52
C VAL A 82 5.45 9.65 -8.41
N PHE A 83 4.20 9.20 -8.45
CA PHE A 83 3.27 9.37 -7.35
C PHE A 83 2.48 8.09 -7.13
N ASP A 84 2.05 7.87 -5.90
CA ASP A 84 1.25 6.70 -5.55
C ASP A 84 -0.19 7.14 -5.28
N VAL A 85 -1.16 6.37 -5.75
CA VAL A 85 -2.58 6.58 -5.45
C VAL A 85 -3.03 5.44 -4.55
N ARG A 86 -3.58 5.77 -3.38
CA ARG A 86 -4.10 4.78 -2.44
C ARG A 86 -5.48 4.33 -2.86
N GLU A 87 -5.84 3.12 -2.45
CA GLU A 87 -7.19 2.61 -2.61
C GLU A 87 -8.21 3.49 -1.88
N GLN A 88 -9.45 3.50 -2.39
CA GLN A 88 -10.54 4.30 -1.85
C GLN A 88 -10.87 3.95 -0.38
N LEU A 89 -10.63 2.71 0.03
CA LEU A 89 -10.80 2.26 1.40
C LEU A 89 -9.41 2.03 2.02
N PRO A 90 -9.09 2.70 3.15
CA PRO A 90 -7.79 2.54 3.78
C PRO A 90 -7.63 1.13 4.34
N VAL A 91 -6.60 0.42 3.85
CA VAL A 91 -6.18 -0.88 4.40
C VAL A 91 -5.20 -0.62 5.54
N ALA A 92 -5.70 -0.62 6.77
CA ALA A 92 -4.90 -0.38 7.96
C ALA A 92 -5.47 -1.14 9.18
N ILE A 93 -4.57 -1.54 10.09
CA ILE A 93 -4.97 -2.15 11.38
C ILE A 93 -5.61 -1.12 12.31
N VAL A 94 -5.12 0.13 12.28
CA VAL A 94 -5.63 1.23 13.10
C VAL A 94 -5.98 2.44 12.24
N SER A 95 -6.97 3.22 12.68
CA SER A 95 -7.33 4.46 12.00
C SER A 95 -6.35 5.58 12.31
N LEU A 96 -6.28 6.57 11.42
CA LEU A 96 -5.50 7.80 11.64
C LEU A 96 -5.92 8.50 12.94
N ALA A 97 -7.22 8.52 13.26
CA ALA A 97 -7.71 9.14 14.48
C ALA A 97 -7.17 8.45 15.75
N ARG A 98 -7.07 7.11 15.75
CA ARG A 98 -6.44 6.37 16.85
C ARG A 98 -4.94 6.64 16.94
N ALA A 99 -4.25 6.71 15.81
CA ALA A 99 -2.83 7.08 15.77
C ALA A 99 -2.60 8.50 16.33
N LYS A 100 -3.41 9.48 15.95
CA LYS A 100 -3.35 10.84 16.53
C LYS A 100 -3.58 10.85 18.04
N THR A 101 -4.57 10.07 18.49
CA THR A 101 -4.88 9.95 19.93
C THR A 101 -3.69 9.37 20.70
N GLN A 102 -3.04 8.33 20.19
CA GLN A 102 -1.84 7.73 20.79
C GLN A 102 -0.69 8.75 20.91
N LEU A 103 -0.50 9.57 19.88
CA LEU A 103 0.59 10.55 19.81
C LEU A 103 0.27 11.90 20.48
N GLU A 104 -0.88 11.99 21.16
CA GLU A 104 -1.40 13.22 21.75
C GLU A 104 -1.51 14.40 20.75
N ILE A 105 -1.75 14.09 19.47
CA ILE A 105 -1.94 15.09 18.41
C ILE A 105 -3.43 15.49 18.36
N PRO A 106 -3.76 16.79 18.48
CA PRO A 106 -5.15 17.25 18.36
C PRO A 106 -5.78 16.82 17.03
N ALA A 107 -7.02 16.33 17.07
CA ALA A 107 -7.72 15.84 15.88
C ALA A 107 -7.85 16.90 14.76
N SER A 108 -7.92 18.18 15.14
CA SER A 108 -7.98 19.33 14.23
C SER A 108 -6.66 19.68 13.55
N ASP A 109 -5.52 19.18 14.05
CA ASP A 109 -4.24 19.36 13.38
C ASP A 109 -4.13 18.34 12.26
N THR A 110 -4.17 18.81 11.01
CA THR A 110 -4.06 17.99 9.81
C THR A 110 -2.69 18.10 9.13
N SER A 111 -1.76 18.89 9.69
CA SER A 111 -0.48 19.23 9.07
C SER A 111 0.48 18.05 8.91
N LYS A 112 0.19 16.92 9.57
CA LYS A 112 0.98 15.69 9.58
C LYS A 112 0.19 14.45 9.16
N ASP A 113 -1.04 14.62 8.69
CA ASP A 113 -1.94 13.49 8.43
C ASP A 113 -1.39 12.54 7.37
N GLU A 114 -0.87 13.11 6.29
CA GLU A 114 -0.29 12.33 5.20
C GLU A 114 0.94 11.53 5.66
N GLU A 115 1.75 12.14 6.51
CA GLU A 115 2.91 11.47 7.10
C GLU A 115 2.49 10.35 8.06
N LEU A 116 1.54 10.63 8.96
CA LEU A 116 1.01 9.67 9.91
C LEU A 116 0.33 8.49 9.20
N ARG A 117 -0.36 8.72 8.09
CA ARG A 117 -0.90 7.66 7.24
C ARG A 117 0.21 6.77 6.69
N GLY A 118 1.35 7.34 6.30
CA GLY A 118 2.54 6.58 5.94
C GLY A 118 3.02 5.67 7.07
N PHE A 119 3.09 6.17 8.30
CA PHE A 119 3.45 5.35 9.47
C PHE A 119 2.43 4.26 9.78
N VAL A 120 1.13 4.56 9.66
CA VAL A 120 0.05 3.58 9.84
C VAL A 120 0.17 2.44 8.83
N SER A 121 0.39 2.75 7.55
CA SER A 121 0.61 1.74 6.51
C SER A 121 1.88 0.93 6.77
N GLY A 122 2.98 1.59 7.13
CA GLY A 122 4.25 0.94 7.45
C GLY A 122 4.16 0.00 8.66
N ALA A 123 3.51 0.43 9.73
CA ALA A 123 3.29 -0.37 10.93
C ALA A 123 2.35 -1.55 10.66
N THR A 124 1.29 -1.35 9.88
CA THR A 124 0.41 -2.43 9.44
C THR A 124 1.19 -3.53 8.73
N LEU A 125 2.03 -3.17 7.75
CA LEU A 125 2.87 -4.15 7.05
C LEU A 125 3.89 -4.83 7.96
N ALA A 126 4.44 -4.12 8.95
CA ALA A 126 5.37 -4.69 9.91
C ALA A 126 4.70 -5.78 10.77
N VAL A 127 3.48 -5.52 11.23
CA VAL A 127 2.68 -6.49 12.01
C VAL A 127 2.30 -7.70 11.14
N GLU A 128 1.79 -7.48 9.94
CA GLU A 128 1.42 -8.57 9.01
C GLU A 128 2.63 -9.46 8.66
N ARG A 129 3.79 -8.87 8.41
CA ARG A 129 5.03 -9.62 8.14
C ARG A 129 5.50 -10.43 9.34
N HIS A 130 5.30 -9.91 10.55
CA HIS A 130 5.68 -10.61 11.77
C HIS A 130 4.75 -11.80 12.05
N LEU A 131 3.44 -11.61 11.88
CA LEU A 131 2.44 -12.66 12.07
C LEU A 131 2.43 -13.69 10.93
N GLY A 132 2.90 -13.32 9.74
CA GLY A 132 2.94 -14.19 8.56
C GLY A 132 1.59 -14.34 7.85
N PHE A 133 0.60 -13.52 8.20
CA PHE A 133 -0.72 -13.49 7.57
C PHE A 133 -1.28 -12.06 7.51
N ILE A 134 -2.33 -11.89 6.72
CA ILE A 134 -2.96 -10.59 6.47
C ILE A 134 -3.92 -10.25 7.61
N VAL A 135 -3.74 -9.09 8.23
CA VAL A 135 -4.60 -8.63 9.33
C VAL A 135 -5.62 -7.62 8.79
N ALA A 136 -5.14 -6.63 8.06
CA ALA A 136 -5.99 -5.58 7.49
C ALA A 136 -6.67 -6.09 6.22
N ARG A 137 -8.00 -6.07 6.23
CA ARG A 137 -8.79 -6.70 5.18
C ARG A 137 -8.66 -5.97 3.84
N ARG A 138 -8.19 -6.67 2.80
CA ARG A 138 -8.06 -6.15 1.42
C ARG A 138 -8.38 -7.20 0.36
N THR A 139 -8.54 -6.73 -0.87
CA THR A 139 -8.74 -7.57 -2.05
C THR A 139 -7.40 -7.96 -2.63
N PHE A 140 -7.26 -9.21 -3.05
CA PHE A 140 -6.08 -9.74 -3.71
C PHE A 140 -6.48 -10.39 -5.02
N THR A 141 -5.57 -10.28 -6.00
CA THR A 141 -5.62 -11.04 -7.25
C THR A 141 -4.41 -11.96 -7.29
N GLU A 142 -4.64 -13.25 -7.49
CA GLU A 142 -3.58 -14.26 -7.52
C GLU A 142 -3.84 -15.24 -8.65
N ARG A 143 -2.78 -15.58 -9.40
CA ARG A 143 -2.81 -16.66 -10.38
C ARG A 143 -2.29 -17.92 -9.74
N CYS A 144 -3.13 -18.94 -9.65
CA CYS A 144 -2.78 -20.24 -9.10
C CYS A 144 -2.85 -21.32 -10.15
N THR A 145 -2.06 -22.37 -9.98
CA THR A 145 -2.20 -23.60 -10.77
C THR A 145 -2.71 -24.69 -9.83
N PRO A 146 -3.89 -25.29 -10.10
CA PRO A 146 -4.43 -26.35 -9.30
C PRO A 146 -3.51 -27.57 -9.36
N ASP A 147 -3.52 -28.33 -8.28
CA ASP A 147 -2.77 -29.57 -8.20
C ASP A 147 -3.41 -30.68 -9.06
N ARG A 148 -2.93 -31.92 -8.90
CA ARG A 148 -3.46 -33.07 -9.65
C ARG A 148 -4.92 -33.40 -9.29
N TYR A 149 -5.37 -33.02 -8.11
CA TYR A 149 -6.71 -33.28 -7.59
C TYR A 149 -7.68 -32.11 -7.81
N GLY A 150 -7.17 -30.96 -8.25
CA GLY A 150 -7.97 -29.77 -8.52
C GLY A 150 -7.97 -28.76 -7.37
N ASP A 151 -7.12 -28.96 -6.37
CA ASP A 151 -7.02 -28.09 -5.20
C ASP A 151 -6.05 -26.94 -5.47
N VAL A 152 -6.38 -25.77 -4.91
CA VAL A 152 -5.55 -24.57 -4.99
C VAL A 152 -5.25 -24.06 -3.59
N LEU A 153 -4.03 -23.58 -3.36
CA LEU A 153 -3.66 -22.88 -2.14
C LEU A 153 -3.48 -21.40 -2.44
N LEU A 154 -4.28 -20.55 -1.80
CA LEU A 154 -4.15 -19.10 -1.86
C LEU A 154 -3.06 -18.63 -0.90
N SER A 155 -2.24 -17.68 -1.33
CA SER A 155 -1.09 -17.20 -0.56
C SER A 155 -1.48 -16.27 0.60
N ASN A 156 -2.61 -15.56 0.48
CA ASN A 156 -3.02 -14.55 1.46
C ASN A 156 -4.16 -15.07 2.34
N VAL A 157 -3.83 -15.35 3.60
CA VAL A 157 -4.78 -15.81 4.63
C VAL A 157 -4.96 -14.75 5.71
N PRO A 158 -6.08 -14.72 6.45
CA PRO A 158 -7.24 -15.60 6.32
C PRO A 158 -8.19 -15.18 5.21
N VAL A 159 -8.68 -16.15 4.42
CA VAL A 159 -9.60 -15.89 3.30
C VAL A 159 -11.01 -15.68 3.83
N VAL A 160 -11.63 -14.55 3.46
CA VAL A 160 -12.99 -14.18 3.89
C VAL A 160 -14.02 -14.59 2.86
N SER A 161 -13.75 -14.31 1.59
CA SER A 161 -14.68 -14.58 0.49
C SER A 161 -13.95 -14.56 -0.85
N LEU A 162 -14.32 -15.48 -1.74
CA LEU A 162 -13.96 -15.40 -3.15
C LEU A 162 -14.86 -14.36 -3.83
N VAL A 163 -14.31 -13.63 -4.81
CA VAL A 163 -15.03 -12.58 -5.55
C VAL A 163 -15.18 -12.98 -7.01
N THR A 164 -14.07 -13.37 -7.66
CA THR A 164 -14.10 -13.93 -9.01
C THR A 164 -13.10 -15.07 -9.12
N VAL A 165 -13.47 -16.10 -9.88
CA VAL A 165 -12.60 -17.23 -10.20
C VAL A 165 -12.78 -17.54 -11.67
N GLN A 166 -11.72 -17.37 -12.45
CA GLN A 166 -11.78 -17.50 -13.91
C GLN A 166 -10.43 -17.88 -14.51
N THR A 167 -10.43 -18.37 -15.74
CA THR A 167 -9.19 -18.58 -16.49
C THR A 167 -8.58 -17.22 -16.91
N PRO A 168 -7.26 -17.15 -17.13
CA PRO A 168 -6.56 -15.94 -17.59
C PRO A 168 -7.12 -15.29 -18.86
N ASP A 169 -7.72 -16.09 -19.74
CA ASP A 169 -8.36 -15.64 -20.97
C ASP A 169 -9.86 -15.36 -20.80
N ALA A 170 -10.39 -15.48 -19.57
CA ALA A 170 -11.80 -15.36 -19.20
C ALA A 170 -12.74 -16.27 -20.01
N SER A 171 -12.23 -17.34 -20.63
CA SER A 171 -13.05 -18.29 -21.40
C SER A 171 -13.91 -19.20 -20.50
N GLN A 172 -13.47 -19.42 -19.27
CA GLN A 172 -14.19 -20.18 -18.26
C GLN A 172 -14.18 -19.43 -16.93
N SER A 173 -15.35 -19.36 -16.29
CA SER A 173 -15.53 -18.87 -14.93
C SER A 173 -16.16 -19.94 -14.06
N TRP A 174 -15.88 -19.88 -12.77
CA TRP A 174 -16.50 -20.72 -11.74
C TRP A 174 -17.42 -19.85 -10.89
N ASP A 175 -18.55 -20.42 -10.49
CA ASP A 175 -19.39 -19.80 -9.47
C ASP A 175 -18.68 -19.89 -8.12
N THR A 176 -18.60 -18.78 -7.39
CA THR A 176 -17.97 -18.74 -6.08
C THR A 176 -18.77 -19.53 -5.04
N ASP A 177 -20.08 -19.73 -5.26
CA ASP A 177 -20.93 -20.53 -4.37
C ASP A 177 -20.67 -22.03 -4.49
N ASP A 178 -20.08 -22.47 -5.61
CA ASP A 178 -19.67 -23.86 -5.87
C ASP A 178 -18.25 -24.15 -5.35
N LEU A 179 -17.58 -23.16 -4.75
CA LEU A 179 -16.22 -23.24 -4.23
C LEU A 179 -16.19 -22.96 -2.73
N GLN A 180 -15.39 -23.71 -2.00
CA GLN A 180 -15.15 -23.48 -0.58
C GLN A 180 -13.68 -23.15 -0.34
N ALA A 181 -13.42 -21.94 0.15
CA ALA A 181 -12.10 -21.56 0.66
C ALA A 181 -12.05 -21.82 2.17
N ASP A 182 -11.09 -22.62 2.62
CA ASP A 182 -10.76 -22.74 4.04
C ASP A 182 -10.13 -21.41 4.51
N PRO A 183 -10.76 -20.69 5.45
CA PRO A 183 -10.30 -19.39 5.90
C PRO A 183 -8.93 -19.44 6.58
N ALA A 184 -8.53 -20.56 7.19
CA ALA A 184 -7.28 -20.66 7.95
C ALA A 184 -6.10 -21.04 7.06
N THR A 185 -6.31 -21.98 6.14
CA THR A 185 -5.23 -22.53 5.30
C THR A 185 -5.15 -21.84 3.94
N GLY A 186 -6.23 -21.23 3.47
CA GLY A 186 -6.33 -20.68 2.11
C GLY A 186 -6.55 -21.77 1.04
N GLN A 187 -6.80 -23.02 1.42
CA GLN A 187 -7.12 -24.09 0.49
C GLN A 187 -8.50 -23.86 -0.12
N VAL A 188 -8.60 -23.93 -1.45
CA VAL A 188 -9.86 -23.86 -2.19
C VAL A 188 -10.20 -25.25 -2.71
N GLU A 189 -11.37 -25.74 -2.29
CA GLU A 189 -11.97 -27.00 -2.74
C GLU A 189 -13.21 -26.71 -3.62
N VAL A 190 -13.43 -27.55 -4.62
CA VAL A 190 -14.61 -27.49 -5.49
C VAL A 190 -15.72 -28.34 -4.88
N LEU A 191 -16.80 -27.72 -4.41
CA LEU A 191 -17.97 -28.41 -3.85
C LEU A 191 -18.88 -28.96 -4.95
N ALA A 192 -19.03 -28.21 -6.03
CA ALA A 192 -19.86 -28.57 -7.18
C ALA A 192 -19.29 -28.00 -8.48
N GLY A 193 -19.71 -28.54 -9.62
CA GLY A 193 -19.27 -28.06 -10.93
C GLY A 193 -17.92 -28.63 -11.42
N PRO A 194 -17.33 -28.01 -12.45
CA PRO A 194 -16.12 -28.53 -13.07
C PRO A 194 -14.89 -28.29 -12.17
N ALA A 195 -14.03 -29.31 -12.05
CA ALA A 195 -12.75 -29.17 -11.36
C ALA A 195 -11.94 -27.98 -11.92
N LEU A 196 -11.20 -27.31 -11.04
CA LEU A 196 -10.24 -26.27 -11.45
C LEU A 196 -9.18 -26.90 -12.36
N ARG A 197 -8.90 -26.26 -13.50
CA ARG A 197 -7.95 -26.75 -14.50
C ARG A 197 -7.10 -25.59 -15.03
N ALA A 198 -5.85 -25.92 -15.40
CA ALA A 198 -4.87 -24.96 -15.92
C ALA A 198 -4.62 -23.78 -14.97
N GLY A 199 -3.97 -22.71 -15.42
CA GLY A 199 -3.85 -21.50 -14.60
C GLY A 199 -5.23 -20.89 -14.36
N VAL A 200 -5.54 -20.56 -13.11
CA VAL A 200 -6.79 -19.92 -12.68
C VAL A 200 -6.44 -18.63 -11.96
N ASP A 201 -7.11 -17.54 -12.33
CA ASP A 201 -7.01 -16.23 -11.71
C ASP A 201 -8.12 -16.09 -10.66
N PHE A 202 -7.72 -15.91 -9.42
CA PHE A 202 -8.57 -15.69 -8.27
C PHE A 202 -8.56 -14.22 -7.89
N THR A 203 -9.73 -13.62 -7.73
CA THR A 203 -9.92 -12.38 -6.97
C THR A 203 -10.64 -12.73 -5.67
N TYR A 204 -10.06 -12.40 -4.53
CA TYR A 204 -10.62 -12.75 -3.22
C TYR A 204 -10.32 -11.69 -2.17
N ARG A 205 -11.08 -11.71 -1.08
CA ARG A 205 -10.88 -10.83 0.07
C ARG A 205 -10.25 -11.62 1.20
N ALA A 206 -9.13 -11.15 1.72
CA ALA A 206 -8.45 -11.76 2.86
C ALA A 206 -8.17 -10.73 3.96
N GLY A 207 -8.10 -11.20 5.21
CA GLY A 207 -7.90 -10.42 6.42
C GLY A 207 -8.97 -10.66 7.50
N LEU A 208 -8.70 -10.22 8.72
CA LEU A 208 -9.60 -10.45 9.84
C LEU A 208 -10.92 -9.67 9.71
N ALA A 209 -12.00 -10.22 10.25
CA ALA A 209 -13.28 -9.52 10.36
C ALA A 209 -13.27 -8.46 11.43
N ILE A 210 -12.66 -8.79 12.56
CA ILE A 210 -12.43 -7.92 13.69
C ILE A 210 -10.95 -8.07 14.02
N VAL A 211 -10.22 -6.96 14.00
CA VAL A 211 -8.81 -6.99 14.39
C VAL A 211 -8.72 -7.02 15.91
N PRO A 212 -8.09 -8.04 16.51
CA PRO A 212 -7.86 -8.12 17.95
C PRO A 212 -7.20 -6.85 18.53
N GLU A 213 -7.51 -6.53 19.79
CA GLU A 213 -7.08 -5.28 20.42
C GLU A 213 -5.58 -5.25 20.74
N ASP A 214 -4.99 -6.41 21.05
CA ASP A 214 -3.54 -6.63 21.16
C ASP A 214 -2.80 -6.25 19.87
N TYR A 215 -3.32 -6.64 18.70
CA TYR A 215 -2.72 -6.28 17.40
C TYR A 215 -2.84 -4.78 17.12
N GLN A 216 -3.97 -4.18 17.48
CA GLN A 216 -4.15 -2.74 17.38
C GLN A 216 -3.17 -1.99 18.28
N LEU A 217 -3.01 -2.42 19.54
CA LEU A 217 -2.10 -1.80 20.50
C LEU A 217 -0.64 -1.95 20.06
N ALA A 218 -0.23 -3.13 19.60
CA ALA A 218 1.10 -3.37 19.05
C ALA A 218 1.38 -2.43 17.85
N THR A 219 0.40 -2.25 16.96
CA THR A 219 0.51 -1.32 15.83
C THR A 219 0.70 0.12 16.30
N LEU A 220 -0.06 0.58 17.30
CA LEU A 220 0.07 1.93 17.86
C LEU A 220 1.44 2.17 18.50
N ILE A 221 1.97 1.19 19.20
CA ILE A 221 3.31 1.23 19.80
C ILE A 221 4.40 1.37 18.73
N ILE A 222 4.26 0.66 17.60
CA ILE A 222 5.20 0.76 16.48
C ILE A 222 5.13 2.18 15.87
N ILE A 223 3.92 2.72 15.69
CA ILE A 223 3.73 4.09 15.17
C ILE A 223 4.39 5.13 16.07
N GLU A 224 4.18 5.03 17.39
CA GLU A 224 4.81 5.89 18.39
C GLU A 224 6.33 5.87 18.30
N HIS A 225 6.92 4.66 18.27
CA HIS A 225 8.37 4.49 18.15
C HIS A 225 8.94 5.12 16.88
N LEU A 226 8.28 4.92 15.74
CA LEU A 226 8.72 5.49 14.46
C LEU A 226 8.62 7.02 14.48
N TRP A 227 7.56 7.57 15.09
CA TRP A 227 7.35 9.00 15.24
C TRP A 227 8.40 9.68 16.12
N GLU A 228 8.70 9.10 17.29
CA GLU A 228 9.68 9.63 18.23
C GLU A 228 11.10 9.56 17.68
N THR A 229 11.44 8.45 17.00
CA THR A 229 12.75 8.28 16.35
C THR A 229 13.00 9.38 15.32
N LYS A 230 12.00 9.76 14.51
CA LYS A 230 12.13 10.87 13.56
C LYS A 230 12.46 12.20 14.25
N ARG A 231 11.87 12.46 15.41
CA ARG A 231 11.99 13.75 16.09
C ARG A 231 13.27 13.88 16.93
N GLY A 232 14.13 12.85 16.94
CA GLY A 232 15.33 12.82 17.77
C GLY A 232 15.01 12.85 19.27
N ALA A 233 13.75 12.59 19.64
CA ALA A 233 13.25 12.64 21.01
C ALA A 233 13.58 11.37 21.80
N MET A 234 14.25 10.40 21.17
CA MET A 234 14.99 9.33 21.85
C MET A 234 16.14 9.95 22.63
N GLY A 235 15.78 10.68 23.71
CA GLY A 235 16.69 11.07 24.75
C GLY A 235 17.40 9.80 25.21
N VAL A 236 18.70 9.91 25.44
CA VAL A 236 19.52 8.83 25.94
C VAL A 236 18.87 8.29 27.22
N SER A 237 18.12 7.19 27.12
CA SER A 237 17.72 6.41 28.30
C SER A 237 18.94 5.60 28.70
N LEU A 238 19.83 6.27 29.42
CA LEU A 238 20.87 5.65 30.21
C LEU A 238 20.20 4.86 31.35
N GLY A 239 20.04 3.55 31.17
CA GLY A 239 20.03 2.59 32.28
C GLY A 239 18.79 1.70 32.40
N GLY A 240 19.01 0.38 32.25
CA GLY A 240 18.09 -0.65 32.73
C GLY A 240 18.23 -2.00 32.01
N ASP A 241 19.24 -2.77 32.39
CA ASP A 241 19.58 -4.14 31.98
C ASP A 241 20.23 -4.38 30.61
N ASN A 242 21.34 -5.13 30.67
CA ASN A 242 22.18 -5.56 29.56
C ASN A 242 21.35 -6.32 28.50
N GLU A 243 20.84 -5.64 27.49
CA GLU A 243 20.48 -6.30 26.24
C GLU A 243 21.78 -6.59 25.47
N PRO A 244 22.21 -7.88 25.36
CA PRO A 244 23.32 -8.20 24.48
C PRO A 244 22.92 -7.84 23.06
N TRP A 245 23.74 -6.97 22.46
CA TRP A 245 23.71 -6.67 21.04
C TRP A 245 23.64 -7.97 20.23
N MET A 246 22.48 -8.25 19.64
CA MET A 246 22.29 -9.37 18.72
C MET A 246 22.31 -8.82 17.29
N PRO A 247 23.41 -9.03 16.52
CA PRO A 247 23.45 -8.66 15.13
C PRO A 247 22.43 -9.51 14.35
N GLY A 248 21.31 -8.90 13.95
CA GLY A 248 20.25 -9.56 13.20
C GLY A 248 18.82 -9.08 13.50
N ARG A 249 18.57 -8.36 14.61
CA ARG A 249 17.25 -7.77 14.91
C ARG A 249 17.26 -6.26 14.63
N GLY A 250 16.45 -5.82 13.67
CA GLY A 250 16.37 -4.42 13.26
C GLY A 250 15.74 -3.53 14.33
N PHE A 251 16.29 -2.33 14.51
CA PHE A 251 15.88 -1.27 15.44
C PHE A 251 14.45 -0.71 15.21
N ALA A 252 13.75 -1.22 14.18
CA ALA A 252 12.51 -0.64 13.67
C ALA A 252 11.25 -1.08 14.42
N ILE A 253 11.27 -2.22 15.12
CA ILE A 253 10.11 -2.77 15.83
C ILE A 253 10.44 -2.93 17.32
N PRO A 254 9.76 -2.21 18.23
CA PRO A 254 9.96 -2.35 19.67
C PRO A 254 9.62 -3.75 20.19
N ARG A 255 10.41 -4.26 21.14
CA ARG A 255 10.17 -5.57 21.78
C ARG A 255 8.80 -5.67 22.46
N ARG A 256 8.35 -4.59 23.12
CA ARG A 256 7.00 -4.50 23.71
C ARG A 256 5.87 -4.74 22.70
N ALA A 257 6.05 -4.35 21.44
CA ALA A 257 5.06 -4.64 20.40
C ALA A 257 5.11 -6.12 20.00
N LEU A 258 6.30 -6.72 19.94
CA LEU A 258 6.46 -8.15 19.64
C LEU A 258 5.86 -9.03 20.73
N GLU A 259 6.05 -8.69 22.01
CA GLU A 259 5.47 -9.43 23.13
C GLU A 259 3.94 -9.44 23.13
N LEU A 260 3.30 -8.41 22.56
CA LEU A 260 1.85 -8.38 22.37
C LEU A 260 1.39 -9.21 21.16
N LEU A 261 2.26 -9.44 20.18
CA LEU A 261 1.96 -10.21 18.97
C LEU A 261 2.31 -11.69 19.12
N ASP A 262 3.30 -12.01 19.95
CA ASP A 262 3.65 -13.38 20.31
C ASP A 262 2.49 -13.98 21.11
N SER A 263 1.93 -15.08 20.61
CA SER A 263 0.83 -15.78 21.29
C SER A 263 1.28 -16.15 22.71
N ASN A 264 0.48 -15.79 23.72
CA ASN A 264 0.55 -16.44 25.03
C ASN A 264 0.57 -17.96 24.80
N LEU A 265 1.67 -18.62 25.19
CA LEU A 265 1.79 -20.07 25.13
C LEU A 265 0.52 -20.68 25.74
N PRO A 266 -0.24 -21.51 25.00
CA PRO A 266 -1.38 -22.20 25.59
C PRO A 266 -0.85 -23.16 26.66
N GLY A 267 -1.00 -22.80 27.95
CA GLY A 267 -0.58 -23.67 29.05
C GLY A 267 0.03 -23.02 30.30
N VAL A 268 -0.01 -21.69 30.48
CA VAL A 268 0.28 -21.11 31.79
C VAL A 268 -1.01 -20.53 32.38
N ALA A 269 -1.67 -21.36 33.19
CA ALA A 269 -2.72 -20.98 34.13
C ALA A 269 -2.13 -20.80 35.53
#